data_AF-A0A6P0SXE1-F1
#
_entry.id   AF-A0A6P0SXE1-F1
#
_cell.length_a   1.000
_cell.length_b   1.000
_cell.length_c   1.000
_cell.angle_alpha   90.00
_cell.angle_beta   90.00
_cell.angle_gamma   90.00
#
_symmetry.space_group_name_H-M   'P 1'
#
loop_
_entity.id
_entity.type
_entity.pdbx_description
1 polymer ?
#
loop_
_entity_poly.entity_id
_entity_poly.type
_entity_poly.pdbx_seq_one_letter_code
_entity_poly.pdbx_strand_id
1 'polypeptide(L)'
;MNNPGLPGEPANLSEVTEVVVDDIPEAVRDRQDIKPRSRWQVTLLIIGLLAIGGIAFSLIPMEPTPEAQSKSGEATSTQSETEASSQSPQASLNTTANDADNILGHLPYSEVLSSQLEPITRDGRIKLEAAAARKYKAMAAAARREGVTLVPISGFRSVEQQKYLFFQVKEQRGQVASKRAEVSAPPGYSEHHTGYAIDIGD
;
A
#
# COMPACT_ATOMS: atom_id res chain seq x y z
N MET A 1 -77.58 -20.51 -8.47
CA MET A 1 -76.38 -19.90 -9.08
C MET A 1 -75.49 -21.04 -9.53
N ASN A 2 -75.31 -21.16 -10.84
CA ASN A 2 -74.56 -22.24 -11.50
C ASN A 2 -73.06 -22.07 -11.22
N ASN A 3 -72.37 -23.13 -10.83
CA ASN A 3 -70.90 -23.13 -10.80
C ASN A 3 -70.41 -24.20 -11.80
N PRO A 4 -69.70 -23.81 -12.88
CA PRO A 4 -69.18 -24.74 -13.87
C PRO A 4 -67.91 -25.42 -13.36
N GLY A 5 -67.70 -26.66 -13.81
CA GLY A 5 -66.52 -27.46 -13.48
C GLY A 5 -65.23 -26.99 -14.15
N LEU A 6 -64.11 -27.39 -13.57
CA LEU A 6 -62.78 -27.38 -14.17
C LEU A 6 -62.12 -28.74 -13.89
N PRO A 7 -61.73 -29.52 -14.92
CA PRO A 7 -60.79 -30.61 -14.76
C PRO A 7 -59.37 -30.10 -15.09
N GLY A 8 -58.41 -30.43 -14.24
CA GLY A 8 -56.99 -30.11 -14.44
C GLY A 8 -56.13 -31.27 -13.98
N GLU A 9 -55.57 -31.97 -14.96
CA GLU A 9 -54.60 -33.07 -14.87
C GLU A 9 -53.29 -32.65 -14.17
N PRO A 10 -52.59 -33.53 -13.42
CA PRO A 10 -51.30 -33.18 -12.84
C PRO A 10 -50.18 -33.33 -13.87
N ALA A 11 -49.63 -32.20 -14.34
CA ALA A 11 -48.40 -32.18 -15.10
C ALA A 11 -47.19 -32.47 -14.19
N ASN A 12 -46.51 -33.57 -14.47
CA ASN A 12 -45.16 -33.89 -14.00
C ASN A 12 -44.18 -32.83 -14.50
N LEU A 13 -43.51 -32.11 -13.61
CA LEU A 13 -42.33 -31.29 -13.92
C LEU A 13 -41.27 -31.53 -12.85
N SER A 14 -40.43 -32.53 -13.13
CA SER A 14 -39.11 -32.64 -12.53
C SER A 14 -38.21 -31.68 -13.30
N GLU A 15 -38.04 -30.47 -12.79
CA GLU A 15 -37.01 -29.55 -13.28
C GLU A 15 -36.10 -29.23 -12.09
N VAL A 16 -35.07 -30.07 -11.96
CA VAL A 16 -33.93 -29.81 -11.08
C VAL A 16 -33.19 -28.64 -11.71
N THR A 17 -33.42 -27.44 -11.18
CA THR A 17 -32.62 -26.26 -11.53
C THR A 17 -31.19 -26.50 -11.05
N GLU A 18 -30.31 -26.91 -11.96
CA GLU A 18 -28.87 -26.82 -11.72
C GLU A 18 -28.53 -25.35 -11.49
N VAL A 19 -28.16 -25.02 -10.26
CA VAL A 19 -27.52 -23.75 -9.94
C VAL A 19 -26.12 -23.84 -10.55
N VAL A 20 -26.00 -23.32 -11.77
CA VAL A 20 -24.71 -23.01 -12.38
C VAL A 20 -24.03 -22.01 -11.44
N VAL A 21 -23.02 -22.50 -10.73
CA VAL A 21 -22.14 -21.66 -9.93
C VAL A 21 -21.33 -20.88 -10.96
N ASP A 22 -21.69 -19.62 -11.18
CA ASP A 22 -20.89 -18.70 -11.99
C ASP A 22 -19.48 -18.67 -11.41
N ASP A 23 -18.51 -19.20 -12.16
CA ASP A 23 -17.09 -19.11 -11.84
C ASP A 23 -16.74 -17.63 -11.65
N ILE A 24 -16.17 -17.30 -10.50
CA ILE A 24 -15.68 -15.95 -10.21
C ILE A 24 -14.65 -15.62 -11.30
N PRO A 25 -14.85 -14.57 -12.13
CA PRO A 25 -13.94 -14.30 -13.22
C PRO A 25 -12.54 -14.03 -12.69
N GLU A 26 -11.52 -14.66 -13.30
CA GLU A 26 -10.12 -14.32 -13.00
C GLU A 26 -9.90 -12.82 -13.25
N ALA A 27 -9.34 -12.13 -12.26
CA ALA A 27 -9.01 -10.72 -12.39
C ALA A 27 -7.94 -10.52 -13.47
N VAL A 28 -8.36 -10.07 -14.65
CA VAL A 28 -7.45 -9.70 -15.74
C VAL A 28 -6.83 -8.35 -15.41
N ARG A 29 -5.50 -8.30 -15.38
CA ARG A 29 -4.74 -7.06 -15.11
C ARG A 29 -4.90 -6.05 -16.24
N ASP A 30 -5.35 -4.84 -15.91
CA ASP A 30 -5.33 -3.71 -16.83
C ASP A 30 -3.91 -3.13 -16.91
N ARG A 31 -3.18 -3.42 -17.99
CA ARG A 31 -1.85 -2.85 -18.20
C ARG A 31 -2.01 -1.46 -18.79
N GLN A 32 -2.01 -0.43 -17.94
CA GLN A 32 -1.84 0.94 -18.43
C GLN A 32 -0.47 1.03 -19.11
N ASP A 33 -0.49 1.21 -20.42
CA ASP A 33 0.70 1.39 -21.25
C ASP A 33 1.26 2.80 -20.97
N ILE A 34 2.03 2.92 -19.89
CA ILE A 34 2.71 4.17 -19.55
C ILE A 34 3.80 4.38 -20.60
N LYS A 35 3.50 5.18 -21.63
CA LYS A 35 4.49 5.57 -22.63
C LYS A 35 5.70 6.18 -21.91
N PRO A 36 6.91 5.61 -22.07
CA PRO A 36 8.10 6.15 -21.43
C PRO A 36 8.31 7.59 -21.91
N ARG A 37 8.34 8.54 -20.97
CA ARG A 37 8.56 9.94 -21.30
C ARG A 37 9.93 10.07 -21.97
N SER A 38 9.93 10.58 -23.20
CA SER A 38 11.13 10.60 -24.06
C SER A 38 12.26 11.38 -23.40
N ARG A 39 13.41 10.73 -23.21
CA ARG A 39 14.64 11.33 -22.64
C ARG A 39 15.09 12.56 -23.44
N TRP A 40 14.73 12.63 -24.72
CA TRP A 40 15.01 13.78 -25.59
C TRP A 40 14.29 15.07 -25.16
N GLN A 41 13.09 14.98 -24.57
CA GLN A 41 12.40 16.18 -24.06
C GLN A 41 13.14 16.79 -22.85
N VAL A 42 13.77 15.94 -22.03
CA VAL A 42 14.60 16.39 -20.90
C VAL A 42 15.93 16.97 -21.41
N THR A 43 16.55 16.34 -22.41
CA THR A 43 17.77 16.85 -23.04
C THR A 43 17.55 18.22 -23.69
N LEU A 44 16.42 18.43 -24.38
CA LEU A 44 16.09 19.73 -25.00
C LEU A 44 15.89 20.84 -23.95
N LEU A 45 15.31 20.54 -22.79
CA LEU A 45 15.17 21.52 -21.70
C LEU A 45 16.52 21.90 -21.09
N ILE A 46 17.45 20.95 -20.93
CA ILE A 46 18.81 21.23 -20.41
C ILE A 46 19.62 22.08 -21.40
N ILE A 47 19.54 21.76 -22.70
CA ILE A 47 20.22 22.56 -23.74
C ILE A 47 19.65 23.98 -23.81
N GLY A 48 18.33 24.13 -23.69
CA GLY A 48 17.68 25.44 -23.64
C GLY A 48 18.13 26.30 -22.45
N LEU A 49 18.33 25.69 -21.27
CA LEU A 49 18.81 26.39 -20.07
C LEU A 49 20.29 26.80 -20.17
N LEU A 50 21.14 25.96 -20.77
CA LEU A 50 22.55 26.28 -21.03
C LEU A 50 22.74 27.37 -22.09
N ALA A 51 21.86 27.45 -23.09
CA ALA A 51 21.90 28.49 -24.11
C ALA A 51 21.52 29.89 -23.59
N ILE A 52 20.73 29.97 -22.50
CA ILE A 52 20.31 31.25 -21.88
C ILE A 52 21.34 31.75 -20.84
N GLY A 53 22.18 30.87 -20.30
CA GLY A 53 23.21 31.21 -19.30
C GLY A 53 24.58 31.60 -19.87
N GLY A 54 24.74 31.66 -21.19
CA GLY A 54 26.04 31.75 -21.85
C GLY A 54 26.59 33.15 -22.15
N ILE A 55 26.63 34.08 -21.19
CA ILE A 55 27.53 35.26 -21.28
C ILE A 55 28.06 35.61 -19.87
N ALA A 56 29.23 35.08 -19.53
CA ALA A 56 30.31 35.75 -18.77
C ALA A 56 31.35 34.71 -18.34
N PHE A 57 32.16 34.19 -19.27
CA PHE A 57 33.42 33.54 -18.92
C PHE A 57 34.55 34.53 -19.23
N SER A 58 34.81 35.40 -18.26
CA SER A 58 35.86 36.41 -18.34
C SER A 58 37.19 35.81 -17.88
N LEU A 59 38.10 35.71 -18.85
CA LEU A 59 39.56 35.61 -18.82
C LEU A 59 40.25 35.69 -17.44
N ILE A 60 40.94 34.61 -17.06
CA ILE A 60 42.03 34.64 -16.08
C ILE A 60 43.29 34.13 -16.78
N PRO A 61 44.40 34.90 -16.84
CA PRO A 61 45.65 34.43 -17.40
C PRO A 61 46.46 33.57 -16.40
N MET A 62 47.08 32.53 -16.95
CA MET A 62 48.12 31.68 -16.38
C MET A 62 49.39 32.49 -16.08
N GLU A 63 50.04 32.21 -14.95
CA GLU A 63 51.51 32.30 -14.80
C GLU A 63 52.04 31.26 -13.79
N PRO A 64 53.33 30.90 -13.85
CA PRO A 64 53.83 29.58 -13.46
C PRO A 64 54.35 29.47 -12.00
N THR A 65 54.52 28.20 -11.61
CA THR A 65 55.07 27.60 -10.38
C THR A 65 56.22 28.32 -9.68
N PRO A 66 56.37 28.01 -8.37
CA PRO A 66 57.58 27.31 -7.94
C PRO A 66 57.32 26.07 -7.06
N GLU A 67 58.32 25.18 -7.06
CA GLU A 67 58.48 23.97 -6.27
C GLU A 67 58.37 24.18 -4.75
N ALA A 68 57.90 23.15 -4.02
CA ALA A 68 58.77 22.27 -3.21
C ALA A 68 58.02 21.55 -2.06
N GLN A 69 58.48 20.31 -1.82
CA GLN A 69 58.44 19.52 -0.58
C GLN A 69 57.18 18.71 -0.16
N SER A 70 57.23 17.42 -0.53
CA SER A 70 57.54 16.28 0.36
C SER A 70 56.83 16.17 1.72
N LYS A 71 55.99 15.11 1.88
CA LYS A 71 55.99 14.09 2.97
C LYS A 71 54.64 13.35 2.98
N SER A 72 54.61 12.06 2.63
CA SER A 72 54.69 10.86 3.50
C SER A 72 53.35 10.45 4.16
N GLY A 73 52.97 9.18 4.01
CA GLY A 73 51.92 8.50 4.78
C GLY A 73 50.77 8.01 3.89
N GLU A 74 50.90 6.91 3.16
CA GLU A 74 50.75 5.51 3.60
C GLU A 74 49.27 5.08 3.70
N ALA A 75 48.95 4.11 2.84
CA ALA A 75 47.70 3.36 2.83
C ALA A 75 47.61 2.48 4.08
N THR A 76 46.39 2.22 4.58
CA THR A 76 46.00 0.88 5.05
C THR A 76 44.49 0.77 5.22
N SER A 77 44.03 -0.39 4.74
CA SER A 77 42.74 -1.03 4.86
C SER A 77 42.35 -1.37 6.30
N THR A 78 41.06 -1.28 6.64
CA THR A 78 40.40 -2.02 7.74
C THR A 78 38.90 -1.96 7.41
N GLN A 79 38.29 -2.89 6.69
CA GLN A 79 37.84 -4.23 7.13
C GLN A 79 37.34 -4.28 8.58
N SER A 80 36.02 -4.22 8.75
CA SER A 80 35.33 -4.86 9.87
C SER A 80 34.15 -5.65 9.31
N GLU A 81 34.35 -6.97 9.26
CA GLU A 81 33.33 -8.01 9.21
C GLU A 81 32.42 -7.92 10.44
N THR A 82 31.12 -8.05 10.22
CA THR A 82 30.27 -9.18 10.64
C THR A 82 30.07 -9.31 12.14
N GLU A 83 28.85 -9.03 12.59
CA GLU A 83 28.16 -9.98 13.46
C GLU A 83 26.64 -9.90 13.23
N ALA A 84 26.13 -10.98 12.65
CA ALA A 84 24.72 -11.25 12.49
C ALA A 84 24.15 -11.68 13.85
N SER A 85 23.20 -10.91 14.38
CA SER A 85 22.29 -11.38 15.42
C SER A 85 20.90 -11.51 14.82
N SER A 86 20.57 -12.74 14.43
CA SER A 86 19.24 -13.18 14.05
C SER A 86 18.35 -13.18 15.29
N GLN A 87 17.62 -12.08 15.51
CA GLN A 87 16.43 -12.11 16.36
C GLN A 87 15.22 -11.82 15.47
N SER A 88 14.54 -12.90 15.10
CA SER A 88 13.17 -12.89 14.61
C SER A 88 12.29 -12.31 15.72
N PRO A 89 11.53 -11.23 15.50
CA PRO A 89 10.48 -10.85 16.44
C PRO A 89 9.36 -11.89 16.29
N GLN A 90 9.38 -12.91 17.13
CA GLN A 90 8.16 -13.65 17.42
C GLN A 90 7.23 -12.65 18.10
N ALA A 91 6.26 -12.15 17.34
CA ALA A 91 5.07 -11.53 17.87
C ALA A 91 4.37 -12.57 18.75
N SER A 92 4.69 -12.57 20.04
CA SER A 92 3.91 -13.27 21.04
C SER A 92 2.59 -12.51 21.16
N LEU A 93 1.63 -12.87 20.30
CA LEU A 93 0.24 -12.54 20.53
C LEU A 93 -0.13 -13.27 21.82
N ASN A 94 -0.25 -12.52 22.91
CA ASN A 94 -0.86 -13.01 24.13
C ASN A 94 -2.31 -13.39 23.80
N THR A 95 -2.54 -14.63 23.39
CA THR A 95 -3.86 -15.22 23.17
C THR A 95 -4.52 -15.47 24.52
N THR A 96 -4.93 -14.36 25.14
CA THR A 96 -6.02 -14.30 26.09
C THR A 96 -6.81 -13.03 25.80
N ALA A 97 -7.05 -12.75 24.51
CA ALA A 97 -8.14 -11.87 24.11
C ALA A 97 -9.42 -12.63 24.45
N ASN A 98 -10.03 -12.25 25.57
CA ASN A 98 -11.28 -12.83 26.04
C ASN A 98 -12.33 -12.74 24.91
N ASP A 99 -13.17 -13.76 24.73
CA ASP A 99 -14.34 -13.68 23.83
C ASP A 99 -15.21 -12.45 24.10
N ALA A 100 -15.13 -11.88 25.31
CA ALA A 100 -15.78 -10.63 25.70
C ALA A 100 -15.35 -9.41 24.85
N ASP A 101 -14.14 -9.42 24.29
CA ASP A 101 -13.62 -8.33 23.47
C ASP A 101 -13.84 -8.57 21.97
N ASN A 102 -14.41 -9.72 21.56
CA ASN A 102 -14.78 -9.94 20.17
C ASN A 102 -16.13 -9.26 19.88
N ILE A 103 -16.12 -8.21 19.05
CA ILE A 103 -17.37 -7.58 18.59
C ILE A 103 -17.60 -7.86 17.12
N LEU A 104 -18.78 -8.37 16.78
CA LEU A 104 -19.18 -8.63 15.39
C LEU A 104 -18.15 -9.46 14.60
N GLY A 105 -17.36 -10.32 15.26
CA GLY A 105 -16.31 -11.12 14.64
C GLY A 105 -14.93 -10.46 14.59
N HIS A 106 -14.73 -9.29 15.20
CA HIS A 106 -13.48 -8.52 15.14
C HIS A 106 -12.79 -8.42 16.50
N LEU A 107 -11.46 -8.49 16.49
CA LEU A 107 -10.60 -8.32 17.67
C LEU A 107 -10.19 -6.85 17.85
N PRO A 108 -9.95 -6.40 19.10
CA PRO A 108 -9.57 -5.01 19.35
C PRO A 108 -8.14 -4.72 18.91
N TYR A 109 -7.92 -3.51 18.39
CA TYR A 109 -6.60 -3.02 17.99
C TYR A 109 -6.35 -1.62 18.56
N SER A 110 -5.18 -1.44 19.19
CA SER A 110 -4.74 -0.12 19.64
C SER A 110 -4.30 0.75 18.47
N GLU A 111 -4.66 2.04 18.51
CA GLU A 111 -4.20 3.01 17.53
C GLU A 111 -2.73 3.35 17.77
N VAL A 112 -1.91 3.25 16.72
CA VAL A 112 -0.49 3.62 16.74
C VAL A 112 -0.31 5.13 16.85
N LEU A 113 0.76 5.58 17.50
CA LEU A 113 1.05 7.00 17.63
C LEU A 113 1.49 7.60 16.29
N SER A 114 1.06 8.83 16.03
CA SER A 114 1.42 9.54 14.80
C SER A 114 2.93 9.74 14.62
N SER A 115 3.69 9.79 15.72
CA SER A 115 5.16 9.87 15.73
C SER A 115 5.85 8.58 15.26
N GLN A 116 5.15 7.45 15.28
CA GLN A 116 5.66 6.14 14.83
C GLN A 116 5.28 5.86 13.36
N LEU A 117 4.58 6.78 12.70
CA LEU A 117 4.14 6.62 11.31
C LEU A 117 5.12 7.25 10.33
N GLU A 118 5.43 6.50 9.27
CA GLU A 118 6.22 6.97 8.13
C GLU A 118 5.40 6.91 6.84
N PRO A 119 5.57 7.90 5.93
CA PRO A 119 4.93 7.85 4.62
C PRO A 119 5.55 6.77 3.72
N ILE A 120 4.68 6.09 2.97
CA ILE A 120 5.06 5.12 1.92
C ILE A 120 4.82 5.65 0.51
N THR A 121 3.98 6.67 0.34
CA THR A 121 3.74 7.36 -0.92
C THR A 121 4.48 8.70 -0.99
N ARG A 122 4.77 9.16 -2.22
CA ARG A 122 5.48 10.43 -2.46
C ARG A 122 4.72 11.65 -1.93
N ASP A 123 3.39 11.61 -1.97
CA ASP A 123 2.52 12.65 -1.44
C ASP A 123 2.32 12.58 0.09
N GLY A 124 2.89 11.55 0.74
CA GLY A 124 2.80 11.34 2.18
C GLY A 124 1.40 11.00 2.71
N ARG A 125 0.42 10.74 1.83
CA ARG A 125 -0.97 10.46 2.22
C ARG A 125 -1.13 9.09 2.86
N ILE A 126 -0.42 8.08 2.35
CA ILE A 126 -0.47 6.73 2.91
C ILE A 126 0.75 6.54 3.79
N LYS A 127 0.48 6.15 5.04
CA LYS A 127 1.48 5.95 6.08
C LYS A 127 1.33 4.56 6.66
N LEU A 128 2.43 4.02 7.17
CA LEU A 128 2.46 2.80 7.97
C LEU A 128 3.32 3.05 9.21
N GLU A 129 3.26 2.16 10.19
CA GLU A 129 4.27 2.12 11.24
C GLU A 129 5.67 2.01 10.60
N ALA A 130 6.66 2.68 11.19
CA ALA A 130 7.99 2.87 10.61
C ALA A 130 8.66 1.58 10.13
N ALA A 131 8.61 0.49 10.89
CA ALA A 131 9.16 -0.79 10.48
C ALA A 131 8.38 -1.40 9.30
N ALA A 132 7.05 -1.35 9.33
CA ALA A 132 6.22 -1.80 8.21
C ALA A 132 6.43 -0.95 6.95
N ALA A 133 6.57 0.37 7.07
CA ALA A 133 6.86 1.26 5.97
C ALA A 133 8.17 0.87 5.25
N ARG A 134 9.23 0.56 6.01
CA ARG A 134 10.51 0.11 5.47
C ARG A 134 10.38 -1.24 4.75
N LYS A 135 9.67 -2.20 5.35
CA LYS A 135 9.43 -3.53 4.75
C LYS A 135 8.60 -3.43 3.47
N TYR A 136 7.56 -2.61 3.47
CA TYR A 136 6.76 -2.34 2.28
C TYR A 136 7.61 -1.73 1.15
N LYS A 137 8.41 -0.71 1.43
CA LYS A 137 9.29 -0.08 0.41
C LYS A 137 10.25 -1.10 -0.21
N ALA A 138 10.82 -2.00 0.59
CA ALA A 138 11.67 -3.08 0.11
C ALA A 138 10.92 -4.08 -0.79
N MET A 139 9.72 -4.51 -0.37
CA MET A 139 8.84 -5.38 -1.14
C MET A 139 8.44 -4.73 -2.48
N ALA A 140 8.00 -3.47 -2.47
CA ALA A 140 7.62 -2.73 -3.68
C ALA A 140 8.80 -2.54 -4.64
N ALA A 141 10.03 -2.34 -4.12
CA ALA A 141 11.23 -2.27 -4.94
C ALA A 141 11.57 -3.63 -5.57
N ALA A 142 11.35 -4.74 -4.86
CA ALA A 142 11.53 -6.08 -5.40
C ALA A 142 10.52 -6.39 -6.51
N ALA A 143 9.23 -6.17 -6.25
CA ALA A 143 8.16 -6.32 -7.24
C ALA A 143 8.46 -5.53 -8.52
N ARG A 144 8.94 -4.28 -8.39
CA ARG A 144 9.27 -3.43 -9.55
C ARG A 144 10.40 -4.00 -10.41
N ARG A 145 11.39 -4.70 -9.83
CA ARG A 145 12.46 -5.37 -10.61
C ARG A 145 11.91 -6.55 -11.41
N GLU A 146 10.81 -7.13 -10.97
CA GLU A 146 10.10 -8.21 -11.65
C GLU A 146 9.01 -7.70 -12.60
N GLY A 147 8.93 -6.38 -12.82
CA GLY A 147 7.94 -5.76 -13.69
C GLY A 147 6.54 -5.61 -13.08
N VAL A 148 6.39 -5.84 -11.77
CA VAL A 148 5.13 -5.67 -11.03
C VAL A 148 5.12 -4.32 -10.31
N THR A 149 4.08 -3.52 -10.51
CA THR A 149 3.92 -2.24 -9.81
C THR A 149 2.87 -2.37 -8.73
N LEU A 150 3.29 -2.33 -7.46
CA LEU A 150 2.36 -2.29 -6.33
C LEU A 150 1.86 -0.85 -6.13
N VAL A 151 0.54 -0.67 -6.13
CA VAL A 151 -0.14 0.60 -5.91
C VAL A 151 -0.80 0.57 -4.53
N PRO A 152 -0.29 1.33 -3.54
CA PRO A 152 -0.92 1.38 -2.23
C PRO A 152 -2.26 2.13 -2.32
N ILE A 153 -3.33 1.50 -1.83
CA ILE A 153 -4.69 2.04 -1.81
C ILE A 153 -4.95 2.69 -0.44
N SER A 154 -4.58 2.01 0.64
CA SER A 154 -4.84 2.44 2.01
C SER A 154 -3.80 1.88 2.98
N GLY A 155 -3.59 2.55 4.12
CA GLY A 155 -2.61 2.20 5.14
C GLY A 155 -3.13 2.57 6.54
N PHE A 156 -2.33 3.22 7.38
CA PHE A 156 -2.80 3.70 8.68
C PHE A 156 -4.11 4.49 8.57
N ARG A 157 -5.04 4.18 9.47
CA ARG A 157 -6.31 4.86 9.60
C ARG A 157 -6.62 5.05 11.09
N SER A 158 -6.90 6.27 11.51
CA SER A 158 -7.28 6.53 12.90
C SER A 158 -8.66 5.94 13.23
N VAL A 159 -8.93 5.74 14.51
CA VAL A 159 -10.25 5.33 15.02
C VAL A 159 -11.32 6.33 14.58
N GLU A 160 -11.03 7.62 14.56
CA GLU A 160 -11.98 8.65 14.11
C GLU A 160 -12.28 8.54 12.60
N GLN A 161 -11.26 8.32 11.76
CA GLN A 161 -11.47 8.08 10.34
C GLN A 161 -12.28 6.80 10.10
N GLN A 162 -12.02 5.75 10.87
CA GLN A 162 -12.78 4.49 10.79
C GLN A 162 -14.23 4.66 11.26
N LYS A 163 -14.49 5.51 12.25
CA LYS A 163 -15.84 5.89 12.69
C LYS A 163 -16.63 6.51 11.55
N TYR A 164 -16.04 7.46 10.85
CA TYR A 164 -16.65 8.05 9.66
C TYR A 164 -16.93 6.97 8.59
N LEU A 165 -15.94 6.14 8.24
CA LEU A 165 -16.07 5.09 7.23
C LEU A 165 -17.15 4.04 7.57
N PHE A 166 -17.26 3.68 8.85
CA PHE A 166 -18.20 2.67 9.30
C PHE A 166 -19.63 3.23 9.32
N PHE A 167 -19.85 4.33 10.05
CA PHE A 167 -21.20 4.84 10.30
C PHE A 167 -21.79 5.62 9.14
N GLN A 168 -21.00 6.43 8.43
CA GLN A 168 -21.56 7.22 7.32
C GLN A 168 -22.04 6.32 6.18
N VAL A 169 -21.25 5.28 5.84
CA VAL A 169 -21.65 4.30 4.81
C VAL A 169 -22.82 3.45 5.28
N LYS A 170 -22.84 3.09 6.57
CA LYS A 170 -23.97 2.38 7.18
C LYS A 170 -25.27 3.19 7.04
N GLU A 171 -25.23 4.49 7.37
CA GLU A 171 -26.37 5.41 7.27
C GLU A 171 -26.83 5.58 5.82
N GLN A 172 -25.89 5.87 4.90
CA GLN A 172 -26.19 6.04 3.47
C GLN A 172 -26.87 4.81 2.85
N ARG A 173 -26.53 3.61 3.33
CA ARG A 173 -27.06 2.35 2.80
C ARG A 173 -28.19 1.74 3.64
N GLY A 174 -28.62 2.40 4.72
CA GLY A 174 -29.63 1.87 5.65
C GLY A 174 -29.25 0.51 6.26
N GLN A 175 -27.96 0.21 6.38
CA GLN A 175 -27.47 -1.10 6.82
C GLN A 175 -27.50 -1.21 8.35
N VAL A 176 -27.74 -2.42 8.85
CA VAL A 176 -27.48 -2.75 10.25
C VAL A 176 -25.98 -2.91 10.49
N ALA A 177 -25.53 -2.67 11.73
CA ALA A 177 -24.11 -2.69 12.06
C ALA A 177 -23.43 -4.04 11.77
N SER A 178 -24.12 -5.16 12.01
CA SER A 178 -23.62 -6.51 11.69
C SER A 178 -23.32 -6.67 10.20
N LYS A 179 -24.26 -6.26 9.33
CA LYS A 179 -24.08 -6.33 7.88
C LYS A 179 -22.94 -5.43 7.39
N ARG A 180 -22.80 -4.25 8.00
CA ARG A 180 -21.68 -3.34 7.69
C ARG A 180 -20.34 -3.94 8.09
N ALA A 181 -20.29 -4.65 9.23
CA ALA A 181 -19.10 -5.26 9.79
C ALA A 181 -18.51 -6.38 8.92
N GLU A 182 -19.30 -6.97 8.02
CA GLU A 182 -18.80 -7.94 7.03
C GLU A 182 -17.81 -7.33 6.03
N VAL A 183 -17.89 -6.02 5.77
CA VAL A 183 -17.07 -5.34 4.76
C VAL A 183 -16.30 -4.12 5.29
N SER A 184 -16.36 -3.87 6.60
CA SER A 184 -15.49 -2.93 7.30
C SER A 184 -15.57 -3.17 8.78
N ALA A 185 -14.41 -3.32 9.42
CA ALA A 185 -14.35 -3.44 10.86
C ALA A 185 -14.99 -2.24 11.58
N PRO A 186 -15.57 -2.44 12.77
CA PRO A 186 -15.96 -1.35 13.66
C PRO A 186 -14.76 -0.47 14.08
N PRO A 187 -14.99 0.77 14.53
CA PRO A 187 -13.92 1.63 15.05
C PRO A 187 -13.26 1.03 16.30
N GLY A 188 -11.93 0.98 16.35
CA GLY A 188 -11.18 0.30 17.41
C GLY A 188 -10.89 -1.19 17.14
N TYR A 189 -11.40 -1.72 16.02
CA TYR A 189 -11.32 -3.14 15.67
C TYR A 189 -10.75 -3.37 14.27
N SER A 190 -10.18 -2.32 13.66
CA SER A 190 -9.51 -2.38 12.36
C SER A 190 -7.99 -2.51 12.53
N GLU A 191 -7.37 -3.46 11.84
CA GLU A 191 -5.91 -3.61 11.83
C GLU A 191 -5.19 -2.37 11.30
N HIS A 192 -5.84 -1.56 10.47
CA HIS A 192 -5.30 -0.28 10.00
C HIS A 192 -4.99 0.69 11.14
N HIS A 193 -5.60 0.53 12.32
CA HIS A 193 -5.27 1.34 13.51
C HIS A 193 -3.83 1.12 13.96
N THR A 194 -3.29 -0.09 13.78
CA THR A 194 -1.93 -0.44 14.20
C THR A 194 -0.85 0.17 13.30
N GLY A 195 -1.22 0.62 12.10
CA GLY A 195 -0.28 1.03 11.06
C GLY A 195 0.48 -0.13 10.41
N TYR A 196 0.18 -1.40 10.75
CA TYR A 196 0.80 -2.57 10.13
C TYR A 196 0.05 -3.10 8.90
N ALA A 197 -1.24 -2.79 8.77
CA ALA A 197 -2.07 -3.20 7.63
C ALA A 197 -1.96 -2.23 6.44
N ILE A 198 -1.96 -2.78 5.23
CA ILE A 198 -1.93 -2.04 3.96
C ILE A 198 -2.83 -2.73 2.93
N ASP A 199 -3.62 -1.95 2.21
CA ASP A 199 -4.36 -2.40 1.03
C ASP A 199 -3.57 -2.03 -0.22
N ILE A 200 -3.36 -2.98 -1.12
CA ILE A 200 -2.55 -2.82 -2.35
C ILE A 200 -3.37 -3.26 -3.56
N GLY A 201 -3.29 -2.51 -4.65
CA GLY A 201 -3.69 -2.93 -5.99
C GLY A 201 -2.49 -3.05 -6.94
N ASP A 202 -2.74 -3.48 -8.17
CA ASP A 202 -1.75 -3.60 -9.25
C ASP A 202 -2.14 -2.88 -10.54
#